data_AF-A0A8H4Z2C9-F1
#
_entry.id   AF-A0A8H4Z2C9-F1
#
_cell.length_a   1.000
_cell.length_b   1.000
_cell.length_c   1.000
_cell.angle_alpha   90.00
_cell.angle_beta   90.00
_cell.angle_gamma   90.00
#
_symmetry.space_group_name_H-M   'P 1'
#
loop_
_entity.id
_entity.type
_entity.pdbx_description
1 polymer ?
#
loop_
_entity_poly.entity_id
_entity_poly.type
_entity_poly.pdbx_seq_one_letter_code
_entity_poly.pdbx_strand_id
1 'polypeptide(L)'
;MTERMSFKCPYPGNEGCQATPFNTKEEAADHALWAHHDASFHETSHGSLLCLYRDHPVNLACTTAFKDIGHLKAHLLTTHQPSLDLFQRKWQATKEFDERMANAKQHNRLGGRQIVIDTEFSVITRQLREVSIVDRVSGECILNSHIEYPQELDNNFPSTNATLAHDLELLSLEKSQKVSSSDRSIPRMNVHDIAAALQRAGVTPQSIVYTWHVNCTDLEILRKFLEADNYRGILPTNENCFAMIPQFRRNLPSRGPEQTKFPMAMGFIFPLFCPNSDLIGCNDQVLFDCQRARLLCDVLDHLHSSWANKQQSNLLLCPMEKFGHHVEQENLTGVYKVVE
;
A
#
# COMPACT_ATOMS: atom_id res chain seq x y z
N MET A 1 -4.20 0.35 50.13
CA MET A 1 -3.56 0.78 48.88
C MET A 1 -3.61 -0.40 47.92
N THR A 2 -4.51 -0.36 46.95
CA THR A 2 -4.57 -1.40 45.91
C THR A 2 -3.38 -1.21 44.97
N GLU A 3 -2.53 -2.22 44.91
CA GLU A 3 -1.40 -2.28 43.99
C GLU A 3 -1.98 -2.20 42.56
N ARG A 4 -1.78 -1.07 41.87
CA ARG A 4 -2.21 -0.94 40.47
C ARG A 4 -1.36 -1.90 39.67
N MET A 5 -1.96 -3.01 39.24
CA MET A 5 -1.33 -3.91 38.28
C MET A 5 -1.09 -3.12 36.99
N SER A 6 0.18 -2.85 36.71
CA SER A 6 0.62 -2.17 35.50
C SER A 6 1.01 -3.24 34.49
N PHE A 7 0.27 -3.36 33.39
CA PHE A 7 0.61 -4.28 32.31
C PHE A 7 1.78 -3.71 31.51
N LYS A 8 2.85 -4.47 31.31
CA LYS A 8 3.99 -4.03 30.49
C LYS A 8 3.77 -4.43 29.04
N CYS A 9 4.36 -3.68 28.11
CA CYS A 9 4.50 -4.15 26.74
C CYS A 9 5.24 -5.51 26.74
N PRO A 10 4.75 -6.52 26.01
CA PRO A 10 5.41 -7.83 25.92
C PRO A 10 6.74 -7.78 25.13
N TYR A 11 7.02 -6.68 24.42
CA TYR A 11 8.23 -6.47 23.61
C TYR A 11 9.13 -5.32 24.13
N PRO A 12 9.53 -5.30 25.42
CA PRO A 12 10.27 -4.17 25.98
C PRO A 12 11.72 -4.05 25.47
N GLY A 13 12.24 -5.07 24.78
CA GLY A 13 13.66 -5.15 24.37
C GLY A 13 13.93 -5.22 22.86
N ASN A 14 12.95 -5.60 22.04
CA ASN A 14 13.24 -5.95 20.64
C ASN A 14 13.12 -4.78 19.65
N GLU A 15 12.48 -3.66 20.02
CA GLU A 15 12.19 -2.57 19.07
C GLU A 15 12.34 -1.16 19.65
N GLY A 16 13.02 -1.01 20.79
CA GLY A 16 13.14 0.30 21.45
C GLY A 16 11.81 0.88 21.94
N CYS A 17 10.79 0.03 22.13
CA CYS A 17 9.45 0.45 22.54
C CYS A 17 9.48 1.05 23.96
N GLN A 18 9.30 2.37 24.05
CA GLN A 18 9.27 3.13 25.31
C GLN A 18 7.86 3.26 25.90
N ALA A 19 6.91 2.41 25.49
CA ALA A 19 5.54 2.53 25.95
C ALA A 19 5.47 2.42 27.48
N THR A 20 4.86 3.43 28.11
CA THR A 20 4.59 3.41 29.53
C THR A 20 3.66 2.26 29.89
N PRO A 21 3.72 1.73 31.12
CA PRO A 21 2.85 0.64 31.54
C PRO A 21 1.37 0.96 31.31
N PHE A 22 0.62 -0.03 30.83
CA PHE A 22 -0.80 0.06 30.53
C PHE A 22 -1.64 -0.22 31.78
N ASN A 23 -2.82 0.40 31.86
CA ASN A 23 -3.74 0.23 32.98
C ASN A 23 -4.57 -1.05 32.85
N THR A 24 -4.74 -1.56 31.63
CA THR A 24 -5.52 -2.78 31.37
C THR A 24 -4.77 -3.73 30.43
N LYS A 25 -5.21 -5.00 30.43
CA LYS A 25 -4.68 -6.02 29.53
C LYS A 25 -5.06 -5.71 28.08
N GLU A 26 -6.25 -5.13 27.88
CA GLU A 26 -6.77 -4.72 26.58
C GLU A 26 -5.92 -3.59 25.98
N GLU A 27 -5.51 -2.60 26.79
CA GLU A 27 -4.61 -1.52 26.36
C GLU A 27 -3.24 -2.09 25.93
N ALA A 28 -2.70 -3.05 26.67
CA ALA A 28 -1.44 -3.71 26.33
C ALA A 28 -1.55 -4.58 25.07
N ALA A 29 -2.66 -5.31 24.89
CA ALA A 29 -2.92 -6.12 23.71
C ALA A 29 -3.17 -5.26 22.47
N ASP A 30 -3.92 -4.17 22.58
CA ASP A 30 -4.12 -3.20 21.49
C ASP A 30 -2.77 -2.57 21.09
N HIS A 31 -1.93 -2.20 22.06
CA HIS A 31 -0.57 -1.76 21.77
C HIS A 31 0.28 -2.82 21.06
N ALA A 32 0.29 -4.06 21.54
CA ALA A 32 1.02 -5.16 20.89
C ALA A 32 0.56 -5.38 19.44
N LEU A 33 -0.75 -5.37 19.22
CA LEU A 33 -1.34 -5.49 17.90
C LEU A 33 -0.89 -4.36 16.97
N TRP A 34 -0.96 -3.11 17.43
CA TRP A 34 -0.70 -1.95 16.57
C TRP A 34 0.77 -1.60 16.41
N ALA A 35 1.56 -1.64 17.48
CA ALA A 35 2.96 -1.24 17.48
C ALA A 35 3.89 -2.36 17.01
N HIS A 36 3.57 -3.61 17.35
CA HIS A 36 4.45 -4.77 17.14
C HIS A 36 3.92 -5.77 16.11
N HIS A 37 2.77 -5.46 15.49
CA HIS A 37 2.08 -6.39 14.59
C HIS A 37 1.85 -7.77 15.24
N ASP A 38 1.66 -7.80 16.56
CA ASP A 38 1.50 -9.03 17.31
C ASP A 38 0.06 -9.23 17.74
N ALA A 39 -0.57 -10.29 17.24
CA ALA A 39 -1.92 -10.69 17.64
C ALA A 39 -1.93 -11.93 18.54
N SER A 40 -0.81 -12.30 19.18
CA SER A 40 -0.71 -13.45 20.08
C SER A 40 -1.78 -13.45 21.18
N PHE A 41 -2.17 -12.26 21.66
CA PHE A 41 -3.23 -12.10 22.66
C PHE A 41 -4.64 -12.45 22.15
N HIS A 42 -4.78 -12.61 20.84
CA HIS A 42 -6.02 -12.84 20.13
C HIS A 42 -6.08 -14.26 19.55
N GLU A 43 -4.97 -14.97 19.53
CA GLU A 43 -4.87 -16.27 18.85
C GLU A 43 -5.55 -17.36 19.68
N THR A 44 -6.37 -18.16 19.01
CA THR A 44 -6.97 -19.37 19.56
C THR A 44 -6.01 -20.54 19.47
N SER A 45 -6.31 -21.64 20.18
CA SER A 45 -5.60 -22.92 20.03
C SER A 45 -5.63 -23.49 18.59
N HIS A 46 -6.47 -22.93 17.72
CA HIS A 46 -6.62 -23.33 16.32
C HIS A 46 -6.00 -22.31 15.33
N GLY A 47 -5.23 -21.33 15.82
CA GLY A 47 -4.55 -20.33 14.98
C GLY A 47 -5.45 -19.24 14.39
N SER A 48 -6.74 -19.20 14.78
CA SER A 48 -7.62 -18.08 14.41
C SER A 48 -7.46 -16.93 15.39
N LEU A 49 -7.54 -15.68 14.93
CA LEU A 49 -7.47 -14.48 15.74
C LEU A 49 -8.86 -13.99 16.14
N LEU A 50 -9.07 -13.62 17.40
CA LEU A 50 -10.36 -13.16 17.93
C LEU A 50 -10.38 -11.65 18.14
N CYS A 51 -11.57 -11.07 18.03
CA CYS A 51 -11.79 -9.67 18.40
C CYS A 51 -11.52 -9.43 19.90
N LEU A 52 -10.83 -8.32 20.24
CA LEU A 52 -10.58 -7.90 21.63
C LEU A 52 -11.87 -7.63 22.41
N TYR A 53 -12.92 -7.26 21.70
CA TYR A 53 -14.22 -6.95 22.29
C TYR A 53 -15.09 -8.22 22.45
N ARG A 54 -14.51 -9.42 22.34
CA ARG A 54 -15.24 -10.68 22.57
C ARG A 54 -15.77 -10.77 24.00
N ASP A 55 -14.97 -10.36 24.98
CA ASP A 55 -15.30 -10.49 26.41
C ASP A 55 -15.93 -9.22 26.98
N HIS A 56 -16.26 -8.25 26.12
CA HIS A 56 -17.05 -7.09 26.52
C HIS A 56 -18.47 -7.52 26.95
N PRO A 57 -19.13 -6.79 27.86
CA PRO A 57 -20.47 -7.13 28.34
C PRO A 57 -21.45 -7.40 27.19
N VAL A 58 -22.34 -8.37 27.41
CA VAL A 58 -23.13 -9.16 26.43
C VAL A 58 -23.71 -8.41 25.22
N ASN A 59 -23.98 -7.10 25.33
CA ASN A 59 -24.50 -6.27 24.24
C ASN A 59 -23.42 -5.70 23.29
N LEU A 60 -22.14 -5.98 23.56
CA LEU A 60 -20.97 -5.53 22.78
C LEU A 60 -20.00 -6.68 22.45
N ALA A 61 -20.34 -7.91 22.84
CA ALA A 61 -19.50 -9.09 22.64
C ALA A 61 -19.36 -9.40 21.15
N CYS A 62 -18.16 -9.21 20.62
CA CYS A 62 -17.87 -9.55 19.23
C CYS A 62 -17.26 -10.96 19.12
N THR A 63 -17.99 -11.88 18.51
CA THR A 63 -17.56 -13.27 18.34
C THR A 63 -16.82 -13.52 17.04
N THR A 64 -16.46 -12.47 16.30
CA THR A 64 -15.84 -12.60 14.98
C THR A 64 -14.41 -13.12 15.13
N ALA A 65 -14.07 -14.10 14.29
CA ALA A 65 -12.74 -14.68 14.17
C ALA A 65 -12.14 -14.34 12.81
N PHE A 66 -10.81 -14.17 12.77
CA PHE A 66 -10.06 -13.71 11.62
C PHE A 66 -8.91 -14.65 11.33
N LYS A 67 -8.57 -14.77 10.05
CA LYS A 67 -7.47 -15.63 9.57
C LYS A 67 -6.11 -14.95 9.68
N ASP A 68 -6.09 -13.62 9.72
CA ASP A 68 -4.86 -12.84 9.81
C ASP A 68 -5.07 -11.50 10.53
N ILE A 69 -3.94 -10.93 10.92
CA ILE A 69 -3.84 -9.69 11.70
C ILE A 69 -4.46 -8.49 10.96
N GLY A 70 -4.40 -8.48 9.63
CA GLY A 70 -4.96 -7.41 8.80
C GLY A 70 -6.48 -7.34 8.93
N HIS A 71 -7.16 -8.48 8.79
CA HIS A 71 -8.61 -8.56 8.95
C HIS A 71 -9.07 -8.20 10.37
N LEU A 72 -8.36 -8.69 11.39
CA LEU A 72 -8.64 -8.32 12.78
C LEU A 72 -8.52 -6.81 12.99
N LYS A 73 -7.43 -6.19 12.54
CA LYS A 73 -7.20 -4.74 12.62
C LYS A 73 -8.31 -3.96 11.92
N ALA A 74 -8.66 -4.34 10.69
CA ALA A 74 -9.74 -3.70 9.93
C ALA A 74 -11.08 -3.77 10.67
N HIS A 75 -11.41 -4.93 11.23
CA HIS A 75 -12.62 -5.12 12.02
C HIS A 75 -12.66 -4.25 13.27
N LEU A 76 -11.57 -4.19 14.05
CA LEU A 76 -11.48 -3.35 15.24
C LEU A 76 -11.72 -1.87 14.91
N LEU A 77 -11.17 -1.39 13.79
CA LEU A 77 -11.35 0.00 13.34
C LEU A 77 -12.76 0.31 12.86
N THR A 78 -13.38 -0.62 12.13
CA THR A 78 -14.69 -0.38 11.49
C THR A 78 -15.87 -0.66 12.40
N THR A 79 -15.73 -1.65 13.29
CA THR A 79 -16.82 -2.15 14.14
C THR A 79 -16.75 -1.58 15.55
N HIS A 80 -15.54 -1.43 16.10
CA HIS A 80 -15.35 -1.08 17.52
C HIS A 80 -14.81 0.33 17.76
N GLN A 81 -14.42 1.05 16.70
CA GLN A 81 -14.15 2.48 16.75
C GLN A 81 -15.18 3.28 15.93
N PRO A 82 -16.49 3.22 16.26
CA PRO A 82 -17.53 3.90 15.50
C PRO A 82 -17.35 5.43 15.43
N SER A 83 -16.56 6.02 16.35
CA SER A 83 -16.21 7.45 16.37
C SER A 83 -15.29 7.89 15.23
N LEU A 84 -14.77 6.96 14.43
CA LEU A 84 -13.85 7.30 13.35
C LEU A 84 -14.53 8.10 12.22
N ASP A 85 -15.87 8.02 12.07
CA ASP A 85 -16.69 8.72 11.07
C ASP A 85 -16.07 8.78 9.66
N LEU A 86 -15.14 7.86 9.37
CA LEU A 86 -14.24 7.93 8.22
C LEU A 86 -15.04 7.93 6.93
N PHE A 87 -16.15 7.20 6.92
CA PHE A 87 -17.02 7.06 5.75
C PHE A 87 -18.21 8.04 5.76
N GLN A 88 -18.39 8.81 6.85
CA GLN A 88 -19.51 9.73 7.02
C GLN A 88 -19.17 11.17 6.59
N ARG A 89 -17.90 11.57 6.71
CA ARG A 89 -17.44 12.92 6.33
C ARG A 89 -16.88 12.98 4.91
N LYS A 90 -16.93 14.18 4.30
CA LYS A 90 -16.25 14.44 3.03
C LYS A 90 -14.75 14.32 3.23
N TRP A 91 -14.11 13.49 2.42
CA TRP A 91 -12.66 13.49 2.38
C TRP A 91 -12.17 14.70 1.60
N GLN A 92 -11.09 15.30 2.08
CA GLN A 92 -10.40 16.41 1.43
C GLN A 92 -9.06 15.93 0.90
N ALA A 93 -8.78 16.19 -0.38
CA ALA A 93 -7.43 16.06 -0.88
C ALA A 93 -6.56 17.25 -0.44
N THR A 94 -5.26 17.21 -0.74
CA THR A 94 -4.43 18.41 -0.62
C THR A 94 -4.83 19.42 -1.68
N LYS A 95 -4.66 20.72 -1.38
CA LYS A 95 -4.91 21.80 -2.34
C LYS A 95 -4.14 21.58 -3.65
N GLU A 96 -2.88 21.17 -3.55
CA GLU A 96 -2.05 20.85 -4.71
C GLU A 96 -2.63 19.71 -5.55
N PHE A 97 -3.14 18.65 -4.92
CA PHE A 97 -3.79 17.54 -5.61
C PHE A 97 -5.01 18.01 -6.39
N ASP A 98 -5.89 18.78 -5.74
CA ASP A 98 -7.12 19.30 -6.36
C ASP A 98 -6.79 20.23 -7.55
N GLU A 99 -5.82 21.13 -7.40
CA GLU A 99 -5.38 22.05 -8.46
C GLU A 99 -4.79 21.28 -9.65
N ARG A 100 -3.95 20.28 -9.39
CA ARG A 100 -3.33 19.46 -10.44
C ARG A 100 -4.36 18.57 -11.14
N MET A 101 -5.32 17.99 -10.42
CA MET A 101 -6.41 17.23 -11.02
C MET A 101 -7.35 18.13 -11.84
N ALA A 102 -7.62 19.36 -11.39
CA ALA A 102 -8.39 20.34 -12.16
C ALA A 102 -7.64 20.76 -13.43
N ASN A 103 -6.33 20.99 -13.36
CA ASN A 103 -5.49 21.29 -14.52
C ASN A 103 -5.47 20.12 -15.52
N ALA A 104 -5.31 18.88 -15.02
CA ALA A 104 -5.36 17.68 -15.85
C ALA A 104 -6.70 17.52 -16.58
N LYS A 105 -7.83 17.84 -15.90
CA LYS A 105 -9.16 17.91 -16.51
C LYS A 105 -9.24 18.96 -17.61
N GLN A 106 -8.81 20.18 -17.33
CA GLN A 106 -8.88 21.31 -18.25
C GLN A 106 -8.10 21.06 -19.54
N HIS A 107 -6.95 20.38 -19.46
CA HIS A 107 -6.13 20.04 -20.62
C HIS A 107 -6.46 18.67 -21.23
N ASN A 108 -7.59 18.05 -20.86
CA ASN A 108 -8.02 16.72 -21.31
C ASN A 108 -6.94 15.63 -21.13
N ARG A 109 -6.03 15.80 -20.16
CA ARG A 109 -4.99 14.80 -19.85
C ARG A 109 -5.57 13.55 -19.20
N LEU A 110 -6.75 13.66 -18.58
CA LEU A 110 -7.51 12.50 -18.11
C LEU A 110 -8.00 11.58 -19.25
N GLY A 111 -8.03 12.08 -20.49
CA GLY A 111 -8.28 11.26 -21.67
C GLY A 111 -7.08 10.40 -22.07
N GLY A 112 -5.89 10.65 -21.51
CA GLY A 112 -4.71 9.80 -21.64
C GLY A 112 -4.74 8.61 -20.68
N ARG A 113 -3.77 7.70 -20.82
CA ARG A 113 -3.69 6.52 -19.96
C ARG A 113 -3.38 6.92 -18.51
N GLN A 114 -4.12 6.33 -17.57
CA GLN A 114 -3.94 6.51 -16.14
C GLN A 114 -3.38 5.22 -15.57
N ILE A 115 -2.26 5.28 -14.87
CA ILE A 115 -1.57 4.09 -14.37
C ILE A 115 -1.22 4.25 -12.90
N VAL A 116 -1.18 3.12 -12.20
CA VAL A 116 -0.61 3.02 -10.86
C VAL A 116 0.74 2.33 -11.00
N ILE A 117 1.75 2.84 -10.32
CA ILE A 117 3.11 2.28 -10.35
C ILE A 117 3.53 1.95 -8.94
N ASP A 118 4.20 0.81 -8.79
CA ASP A 118 4.97 0.48 -7.61
C ASP A 118 6.33 -0.11 -8.02
N THR A 119 7.36 0.12 -7.20
CA THR A 119 8.72 -0.35 -7.49
C THR A 119 9.42 -0.89 -6.25
N GLU A 120 10.24 -1.93 -6.43
CA GLU A 120 11.23 -2.32 -5.43
C GLU A 120 12.62 -1.96 -5.95
N PHE A 121 13.43 -1.35 -5.09
CA PHE A 121 14.73 -0.82 -5.45
C PHE A 121 15.69 -0.84 -4.27
N SER A 122 16.99 -0.80 -4.57
CA SER A 122 18.03 -0.63 -3.55
C SER A 122 18.01 0.81 -3.02
N VAL A 123 17.78 1.00 -1.72
CA VAL A 123 17.76 2.34 -1.12
C VAL A 123 19.11 3.06 -1.26
N ILE A 124 20.21 2.29 -1.26
CA ILE A 124 21.59 2.79 -1.36
C ILE A 124 21.90 3.19 -2.81
N THR A 125 21.80 2.25 -3.75
CA THR A 125 22.21 2.48 -5.14
C THR A 125 21.12 3.10 -6.01
N ARG A 126 19.88 3.13 -5.51
CA ARG A 126 18.66 3.47 -6.26
C ARG A 126 18.43 2.59 -7.49
N GLN A 127 19.08 1.44 -7.53
CA GLN A 127 18.93 0.46 -8.60
C GLN A 127 17.55 -0.20 -8.51
N LEU A 128 16.78 -0.12 -9.59
CA LEU A 128 15.47 -0.76 -9.73
C LEU A 128 15.63 -2.28 -9.78
N ARG A 129 14.84 -3.02 -9.00
CA ARG A 129 14.89 -4.49 -8.92
C ARG A 129 13.62 -5.14 -9.46
N GLU A 130 12.48 -4.55 -9.17
CA GLU A 130 11.18 -5.00 -9.66
C GLU A 130 10.29 -3.78 -9.91
N VAL A 131 9.43 -3.89 -10.90
CA VAL A 131 8.44 -2.88 -11.23
C VAL A 131 7.12 -3.55 -11.55
N SER A 132 6.04 -2.97 -11.03
CA SER A 132 4.69 -3.27 -11.49
C SER A 132 3.94 -2.00 -11.86
N ILE A 133 3.16 -2.11 -12.93
CA ILE A 133 2.31 -1.06 -13.44
C ILE A 133 0.96 -1.68 -13.78
N VAL A 134 -0.10 -1.13 -13.20
CA VAL A 134 -1.47 -1.51 -13.54
C VAL A 134 -2.21 -0.32 -14.12
N ASP A 135 -3.11 -0.59 -15.05
CA ASP A 135 -4.05 0.40 -15.53
C ASP A 135 -4.98 0.80 -14.37
N ARG A 136 -5.05 2.10 -14.09
CA ARG A 136 -5.85 2.64 -13.00
C ARG A 136 -7.33 2.31 -13.18
N VAL A 137 -7.84 2.35 -14.41
CA VAL A 137 -9.27 2.21 -14.71
C VAL A 137 -9.63 0.74 -14.88
N SER A 138 -9.02 0.03 -15.83
CA SER A 138 -9.38 -1.36 -16.13
C SER A 138 -8.85 -2.35 -15.09
N GLY A 139 -7.76 -2.03 -14.39
CA GLY A 139 -7.06 -2.97 -13.51
C GLY A 139 -6.16 -3.96 -14.24
N GLU A 140 -6.03 -3.84 -15.57
CA GLU A 140 -5.12 -4.64 -16.38
C GLU A 140 -3.67 -4.46 -15.90
N CYS A 141 -2.95 -5.58 -15.76
CA CYS A 141 -1.52 -5.54 -15.52
C CYS A 141 -0.79 -5.16 -16.81
N ILE A 142 -0.26 -3.94 -16.87
CA ILE A 142 0.50 -3.42 -18.03
C ILE A 142 1.92 -4.00 -18.03
N LEU A 143 2.52 -4.06 -16.85
CA LEU A 143 3.90 -4.49 -16.64
C LEU A 143 4.03 -5.11 -15.25
N ASN A 144 4.68 -6.26 -15.16
CA ASN A 144 5.11 -6.86 -13.91
C ASN A 144 6.38 -7.64 -14.21
N SER A 145 7.53 -7.17 -13.71
CA SER A 145 8.82 -7.73 -14.09
C SER A 145 9.90 -7.49 -13.04
N HIS A 146 10.80 -8.46 -12.92
CA HIS A 146 12.13 -8.22 -12.38
C HIS A 146 13.01 -7.53 -13.41
N ILE A 147 13.94 -6.70 -12.95
CA ILE A 147 14.88 -6.01 -13.82
C ILE A 147 16.09 -6.88 -14.07
N GLU A 148 16.42 -7.05 -15.35
CA GLU A 148 17.66 -7.65 -15.81
C GLU A 148 18.68 -6.55 -16.16
N TYR A 149 19.86 -6.64 -15.56
CA TYR A 149 20.99 -5.79 -15.89
C TYR A 149 22.00 -6.59 -16.74
N PRO A 150 22.50 -6.06 -17.86
CA PRO A 150 23.34 -6.80 -18.80
C PRO A 150 24.71 -7.24 -18.26
N GLN A 151 25.14 -6.74 -17.10
CA GLN A 151 26.34 -7.19 -16.37
C GLN A 151 26.07 -7.09 -14.86
N GLU A 152 26.68 -7.98 -14.06
CA GLU A 152 26.75 -7.81 -12.61
C GLU A 152 27.29 -6.41 -12.32
N LEU A 153 26.42 -5.52 -11.85
CA LEU A 153 26.81 -4.19 -11.45
C LEU A 153 27.89 -4.36 -10.39
N ASP A 154 29.07 -3.85 -10.71
CA ASP A 154 30.23 -3.85 -9.85
C ASP A 154 29.80 -3.28 -8.50
N ASN A 155 29.75 -4.12 -7.46
CA ASN A 155 29.31 -3.77 -6.09
C ASN A 155 30.30 -2.81 -5.40
N ASN A 156 31.05 -2.03 -6.17
CA ASN A 156 31.98 -1.03 -5.69
C ASN A 156 31.20 0.19 -5.19
N PHE A 157 30.60 0.01 -4.01
CA PHE A 157 29.95 1.07 -3.26
C PHE A 157 30.97 2.19 -2.94
N PRO A 158 30.65 3.47 -3.17
CA PRO A 158 31.45 4.55 -2.64
C PRO A 158 31.42 4.47 -1.11
N SER A 159 32.62 4.47 -0.51
CA SER A 159 32.86 4.38 0.94
C SER A 159 32.05 5.43 1.72
N THR A 160 30.86 5.06 2.18
CA THR A 160 30.10 5.77 3.21
C THR A 160 30.05 4.91 4.46
N ASN A 161 30.26 5.54 5.62
CA ASN A 161 30.26 4.97 6.97
C ASN A 161 29.74 3.52 7.04
N ALA A 162 30.67 2.57 7.14
CA ALA A 162 30.45 1.14 6.99
C ALA A 162 29.25 0.59 7.80
N THR A 163 28.94 1.19 8.96
CA THR A 163 27.83 0.77 9.82
C THR A 163 26.45 1.05 9.21
N LEU A 164 26.24 2.25 8.64
CA LEU A 164 24.95 2.61 8.02
C LEU A 164 24.75 1.87 6.69
N ALA A 165 25.83 1.67 5.94
CA ALA A 165 25.81 0.87 4.72
C ALA A 165 25.44 -0.59 5.03
N HIS A 166 26.02 -1.18 6.07
CA HIS A 166 25.76 -2.55 6.50
C HIS A 166 24.31 -2.76 6.98
N ASP A 167 23.74 -1.82 7.76
CA ASP A 167 22.34 -1.92 8.21
C ASP A 167 21.36 -1.79 7.04
N LEU A 168 21.63 -0.89 6.09
CA LEU A 168 20.84 -0.74 4.87
C LEU A 168 21.01 -1.93 3.90
N GLU A 169 22.18 -2.55 3.88
CA GLU A 169 22.48 -3.74 3.10
C GLU A 169 21.76 -4.97 3.66
N LEU A 170 21.73 -5.15 4.98
CA LEU A 170 20.94 -6.20 5.64
C LEU A 170 19.46 -6.08 5.32
N LEU A 171 18.87 -4.88 5.43
CA LEU A 171 17.47 -4.64 5.04
C LEU A 171 17.20 -4.92 3.55
N SER A 172 18.20 -4.67 2.71
CA SER A 172 18.15 -4.91 1.26
C SER A 172 18.29 -6.40 0.89
N LEU A 173 19.08 -7.16 1.66
CA LEU A 173 19.30 -8.60 1.52
C LEU A 173 18.11 -9.41 2.02
N GLU A 174 17.52 -9.05 3.16
CA GLU A 174 16.30 -9.68 3.69
C GLU A 174 15.12 -9.56 2.70
N LYS A 175 14.99 -8.39 2.04
CA LYS A 175 14.03 -8.21 0.95
C LYS A 175 14.36 -9.06 -0.28
N SER A 176 15.64 -9.18 -0.66
CA SER A 176 16.05 -9.94 -1.86
C SER A 176 15.83 -11.44 -1.73
N GLN A 177 16.00 -12.01 -0.53
CA GLN A 177 15.73 -13.44 -0.30
C GLN A 177 14.23 -13.77 -0.38
N LYS A 178 13.37 -12.86 0.08
CA LYS A 178 11.90 -13.02 -0.05
C LYS A 178 11.44 -13.04 -1.51
N VAL A 179 11.97 -12.14 -2.34
CA VAL A 179 11.64 -12.05 -3.77
C VAL A 179 11.93 -13.36 -4.54
N SER A 180 12.90 -14.17 -4.09
CA SER A 180 13.28 -15.42 -4.77
C SER A 180 12.37 -16.62 -4.48
N SER A 181 11.39 -16.52 -3.58
CA SER A 181 10.72 -17.70 -2.98
C SER A 181 9.26 -17.93 -3.38
N SER A 182 8.67 -17.11 -4.25
CA SER A 182 7.29 -17.33 -4.72
C SER A 182 7.25 -17.97 -6.11
N ASP A 183 6.50 -19.07 -6.21
CA ASP A 183 6.37 -20.04 -7.32
C ASP A 183 5.76 -19.48 -8.63
N ARG A 184 5.82 -18.16 -8.86
CA ARG A 184 5.38 -17.52 -10.10
C ARG A 184 6.60 -16.97 -10.81
N SER A 185 6.88 -17.45 -12.02
CA SER A 185 7.98 -16.93 -12.85
C SER A 185 7.66 -15.51 -13.32
N ILE A 186 7.82 -14.51 -12.46
CA ILE A 186 7.80 -13.11 -12.86
C ILE A 186 8.89 -12.95 -13.93
N PRO A 187 8.56 -12.44 -15.13
CA PRO A 187 9.54 -12.32 -16.21
C PRO A 187 10.68 -11.40 -15.77
N ARG A 188 11.85 -11.64 -16.36
CA ARG A 188 12.97 -10.72 -16.31
C ARG A 188 12.98 -9.90 -17.59
N MET A 189 13.10 -8.59 -17.45
CA MET A 189 13.10 -7.66 -18.58
C MET A 189 14.26 -6.69 -18.41
N ASN A 190 14.99 -6.48 -19.50
CA ASN A 190 15.96 -5.40 -19.58
C ASN A 190 15.26 -4.07 -19.92
N VAL A 191 16.02 -2.98 -19.93
CA VAL A 191 15.51 -1.62 -20.21
C VAL A 191 14.76 -1.49 -21.54
N HIS A 192 15.17 -2.22 -22.58
CA HIS A 192 14.54 -2.17 -23.90
C HIS A 192 13.16 -2.84 -23.88
N ASP A 193 13.03 -3.98 -23.20
CA ASP A 193 11.77 -4.69 -23.05
C ASP A 193 10.75 -3.86 -22.25
N ILE A 194 11.20 -3.23 -21.16
CA ILE A 194 10.38 -2.31 -20.34
C ILE A 194 9.92 -1.12 -21.18
N ALA A 195 10.83 -0.47 -21.90
CA ALA A 195 10.49 0.68 -22.77
C ALA A 195 9.46 0.29 -23.82
N ALA A 196 9.65 -0.85 -24.49
CA ALA A 196 8.75 -1.34 -25.52
C ALA A 196 7.37 -1.72 -24.94
N ALA A 197 7.31 -2.31 -23.74
CA ALA A 197 6.05 -2.62 -23.05
C ALA A 197 5.25 -1.34 -22.74
N LEU A 198 5.91 -0.31 -22.19
CA LEU A 198 5.29 0.98 -21.89
C LEU A 198 4.74 1.67 -23.15
N GLN A 199 5.52 1.67 -24.23
CA GLN A 199 5.09 2.25 -25.51
C GLN A 199 3.91 1.49 -26.12
N ARG A 200 3.94 0.15 -26.14
CA ARG A 200 2.82 -0.67 -26.63
C ARG A 200 1.55 -0.44 -25.82
N ALA A 201 1.68 -0.24 -24.51
CA ALA A 201 0.57 0.09 -23.64
C ALA A 201 0.04 1.52 -23.82
N GLY A 202 0.67 2.36 -24.65
CA GLY A 202 0.26 3.75 -24.84
C GLY A 202 0.55 4.63 -23.63
N VAL A 203 1.55 4.29 -22.82
CA VAL A 203 2.07 5.20 -21.79
C VAL A 203 2.86 6.31 -22.49
N THR A 204 2.54 7.55 -22.15
CA THR A 204 3.09 8.76 -22.77
C THR A 204 3.47 9.80 -21.71
N PRO A 205 4.21 10.87 -22.07
CA PRO A 205 4.45 11.98 -21.16
C PRO A 205 3.19 12.67 -20.63
N GLN A 206 2.05 12.51 -21.31
CA GLN A 206 0.75 13.05 -20.92
C GLN A 206 -0.05 12.10 -20.02
N SER A 207 0.39 10.86 -19.85
CA SER A 207 -0.22 9.91 -18.92
C SER A 207 -0.18 10.43 -17.49
N ILE A 208 -1.14 9.98 -16.69
CA ILE A 208 -1.23 10.28 -15.26
C ILE A 208 -0.78 9.07 -14.47
N VAL A 209 0.06 9.30 -13.47
CA VAL A 209 0.63 8.26 -12.62
C VAL A 209 0.14 8.44 -11.19
N TYR A 210 -0.20 7.33 -10.54
CA TYR A 210 -0.49 7.27 -9.11
C TYR A 210 0.54 6.38 -8.42
N THR A 211 1.00 6.78 -7.24
CA THR A 211 1.92 5.97 -6.41
C THR A 211 1.44 5.93 -4.97
N TRP A 212 1.61 4.78 -4.29
CA TRP A 212 1.37 4.69 -2.85
C TRP A 212 2.60 5.12 -2.04
N HIS A 213 3.01 6.38 -2.23
CA HIS A 213 4.16 6.94 -1.54
C HIS A 213 3.86 8.36 -1.05
N VAL A 214 4.79 8.95 -0.30
CA VAL A 214 4.72 10.36 0.14
C VAL A 214 5.16 11.36 -0.94
N ASN A 215 5.77 10.87 -2.01
CA ASN A 215 6.33 11.63 -3.13
C ASN A 215 6.34 10.76 -4.40
N CYS A 216 7.02 11.19 -5.47
CA CYS A 216 7.04 10.50 -6.76
C CYS A 216 8.24 9.54 -6.95
N THR A 217 8.80 8.99 -5.86
CA THR A 217 10.05 8.20 -5.90
C THR A 217 9.99 7.05 -6.90
N ASP A 218 8.90 6.27 -6.93
CA ASP A 218 8.78 5.12 -7.84
C ASP A 218 8.89 5.52 -9.31
N LEU A 219 8.20 6.61 -9.69
CA LEU A 219 8.26 7.16 -11.03
C LEU A 219 9.67 7.70 -11.35
N GLU A 220 10.31 8.39 -10.42
CA GLU A 220 11.66 8.93 -10.61
C GLU A 220 12.70 7.83 -10.84
N ILE A 221 12.59 6.72 -10.10
CA ILE A 221 13.50 5.58 -10.22
C ILE A 221 13.31 4.90 -11.57
N LEU A 222 12.06 4.60 -11.94
CA LEU A 222 11.78 3.99 -13.24
C LEU A 222 12.19 4.89 -14.40
N ARG A 223 11.97 6.21 -14.29
CA ARG A 223 12.40 7.18 -15.30
C ARG A 223 13.93 7.21 -15.45
N LYS A 224 14.67 7.26 -14.33
CA LYS A 224 16.15 7.22 -14.36
C LYS A 224 16.67 5.92 -14.98
N PHE A 225 16.03 4.79 -14.68
CA PHE A 225 16.36 3.50 -15.28
C PHE A 225 16.23 3.54 -16.82
N LEU A 226 15.12 4.08 -17.35
CA LEU A 226 14.93 4.23 -18.79
C LEU A 226 15.91 5.23 -19.43
N GLU A 227 16.13 6.36 -18.76
CA GLU A 227 16.99 7.43 -19.27
C GLU A 227 18.48 7.03 -19.35
N ALA A 228 18.92 6.07 -18.55
CA ALA A 228 20.29 5.53 -18.58
C ALA A 228 20.64 4.92 -19.96
N ASP A 229 19.65 4.34 -20.64
CA ASP A 229 19.79 3.77 -22.00
C ASP A 229 19.13 4.65 -23.07
N ASN A 230 19.07 5.97 -22.81
CA ASN A 230 18.55 7.00 -23.72
C ASN A 230 17.04 6.91 -24.05
N TYR A 231 16.24 6.15 -23.30
CA TYR A 231 14.78 6.15 -23.43
C TYR A 231 14.17 7.35 -22.71
N ARG A 232 14.17 8.50 -23.39
CA ARG A 232 13.59 9.76 -22.90
C ARG A 232 12.16 9.95 -23.41
N GLY A 233 11.33 10.62 -22.62
CA GLY A 233 9.99 11.03 -23.05
C GLY A 233 8.98 9.88 -23.22
N ILE A 234 9.20 8.73 -22.58
CA ILE A 234 8.18 7.67 -22.46
C ILE A 234 7.26 7.96 -21.27
N LEU A 235 7.85 8.19 -20.11
CA LEU A 235 7.14 8.42 -18.86
C LEU A 235 6.81 9.90 -18.65
N PRO A 236 5.72 10.21 -17.92
CA PRO A 236 5.42 11.56 -17.52
C PRO A 236 6.45 12.16 -16.55
N THR A 237 6.44 13.49 -16.46
CA THR A 237 7.13 14.24 -15.40
C THR A 237 6.41 14.10 -14.06
N ASN A 238 7.03 14.58 -12.98
CA ASN A 238 6.42 14.56 -11.65
C ASN A 238 5.13 15.39 -11.57
N GLU A 239 4.92 16.34 -12.49
CA GLU A 239 3.71 17.17 -12.55
C GLU A 239 2.45 16.36 -12.86
N ASN A 240 2.59 15.20 -13.52
CA ASN A 240 1.49 14.26 -13.78
C ASN A 240 1.52 13.04 -12.82
N CYS A 241 2.31 13.08 -11.75
CA CYS A 241 2.41 11.99 -10.77
C CYS A 241 1.80 12.36 -9.41
N PHE A 242 0.82 11.59 -8.96
CA PHE A 242 0.03 11.85 -7.75
C PHE A 242 0.40 10.86 -6.65
N ALA A 243 1.08 11.37 -5.63
CA ALA A 243 1.38 10.63 -4.41
C ALA A 243 0.11 10.52 -3.53
N MET A 244 -0.27 9.29 -3.18
CA MET A 244 -1.55 9.01 -2.53
C MET A 244 -1.52 9.11 -0.99
N ILE A 245 -0.37 8.84 -0.37
CA ILE A 245 -0.25 8.89 1.11
C ILE A 245 -0.67 10.26 1.69
N PRO A 246 -0.24 11.42 1.13
CA PRO A 246 -0.66 12.72 1.64
C PRO A 246 -2.18 12.94 1.61
N GLN A 247 -2.85 12.39 0.60
CA GLN A 247 -4.31 12.54 0.42
C GLN A 247 -5.07 11.79 1.51
N PHE A 248 -4.65 10.56 1.79
CA PHE A 248 -5.25 9.76 2.86
C PHE A 248 -4.93 10.30 4.25
N ARG A 249 -3.66 10.64 4.50
CA ARG A 249 -3.19 11.06 5.82
C ARG A 249 -3.92 12.29 6.35
N ARG A 250 -4.36 13.21 5.47
CA ARG A 250 -5.14 14.39 5.86
C ARG A 250 -6.51 14.04 6.45
N ASN A 251 -7.08 12.90 6.08
CA ASN A 251 -8.42 12.47 6.45
C ASN A 251 -8.43 11.42 7.57
N LEU A 252 -7.28 11.09 8.13
CA LEU A 252 -7.13 10.10 9.19
C LEU A 252 -6.72 10.82 10.48
N PRO A 253 -7.27 10.43 11.64
CA PRO A 253 -6.91 11.08 12.89
C PRO A 253 -5.47 10.73 13.28
N SER A 254 -4.78 11.70 13.88
CA SER A 254 -3.60 11.39 14.69
C SER A 254 -4.04 10.59 15.92
N ARG A 255 -3.18 9.66 16.38
CA ARG A 255 -3.44 8.79 17.53
C ARG A 255 -2.57 9.16 18.72
N GLY A 256 -3.09 8.91 19.92
CA GLY A 256 -2.34 9.00 21.18
C GLY A 256 -2.04 10.42 21.68
N PRO A 257 -1.48 10.53 22.90
CA PRO A 257 -1.16 11.81 23.54
C PRO A 257 -0.10 12.63 22.78
N GLU A 258 0.75 11.95 22.01
CA GLU A 258 1.80 12.56 21.19
C GLU A 258 1.33 12.94 19.78
N GLN A 259 0.05 12.76 19.45
CA GLN A 259 -0.50 13.01 18.11
C GLN A 259 0.28 12.28 17.00
N THR A 260 0.65 11.01 17.25
CA THR A 260 1.35 10.20 16.26
C THR A 260 0.49 10.06 15.01
N LYS A 261 1.13 10.19 13.84
CA LYS A 261 0.42 10.11 12.56
C LYS A 261 -0.15 8.71 12.36
N PHE A 262 -1.34 8.63 11.80
CA PHE A 262 -1.95 7.36 11.43
C PHE A 262 -1.01 6.54 10.51
N PRO A 263 -0.82 5.23 10.75
CA PRO A 263 0.02 4.38 9.92
C PRO A 263 -0.49 4.31 8.48
N MET A 264 0.40 4.56 7.53
CA MET A 264 0.09 4.59 6.08
C MET A 264 0.68 3.40 5.32
N ALA A 265 1.24 2.43 6.04
CA ALA A 265 1.75 1.20 5.46
C ALA A 265 0.60 0.44 4.76
N MET A 266 0.88 -0.14 3.59
CA MET A 266 -0.14 -0.79 2.77
C MET A 266 -0.88 -1.90 3.54
N GLY A 267 -0.14 -2.76 4.25
CA GLY A 267 -0.71 -3.84 5.06
C GLY A 267 -1.60 -3.40 6.22
N PHE A 268 -1.62 -2.10 6.55
CA PHE A 268 -2.53 -1.52 7.53
C PHE A 268 -3.72 -0.86 6.85
N ILE A 269 -3.42 0.06 5.93
CA ILE A 269 -4.42 0.97 5.36
C ILE A 269 -5.35 0.24 4.40
N PHE A 270 -4.85 -0.76 3.68
CA PHE A 270 -5.63 -1.47 2.69
C PHE A 270 -6.76 -2.30 3.32
N PRO A 271 -6.51 -3.16 4.33
CA PRO A 271 -7.59 -3.87 5.01
C PRO A 271 -8.65 -2.94 5.63
N LEU A 272 -8.27 -1.73 6.07
CA LEU A 272 -9.22 -0.77 6.62
C LEU A 272 -10.27 -0.32 5.60
N PHE A 273 -9.85 -0.09 4.36
CA PHE A 273 -10.73 0.43 3.30
C PHE A 273 -11.30 -0.66 2.39
N CYS A 274 -10.64 -1.81 2.31
CA CYS A 274 -10.98 -2.93 1.45
C CYS A 274 -10.99 -4.26 2.25
N PRO A 275 -11.78 -4.38 3.35
CA PRO A 275 -11.67 -5.48 4.32
C PRO A 275 -12.03 -6.86 3.78
N ASN A 276 -12.70 -6.93 2.63
CA ASN A 276 -13.12 -8.19 2.01
C ASN A 276 -12.29 -8.53 0.77
N SER A 277 -11.16 -7.86 0.55
CA SER A 277 -10.34 -8.08 -0.63
C SER A 277 -9.42 -9.30 -0.45
N ASP A 278 -9.39 -10.14 -1.48
CA ASP A 278 -8.45 -11.28 -1.58
C ASP A 278 -6.97 -10.85 -1.65
N LEU A 279 -6.68 -9.55 -1.79
CA LEU A 279 -5.32 -9.00 -1.77
C LEU A 279 -4.79 -8.75 -0.35
N ILE A 280 -5.60 -8.98 0.69
CA ILE A 280 -5.15 -8.93 2.09
C ILE A 280 -4.23 -10.13 2.36
N GLY A 281 -3.09 -9.88 3.03
CA GLY A 281 -2.09 -10.91 3.32
C GLY A 281 -1.11 -11.17 2.17
N CYS A 282 -1.41 -10.70 0.96
CA CYS A 282 -0.51 -10.71 -0.19
C CYS A 282 0.58 -9.61 -0.08
N ASN A 283 1.40 -9.71 0.97
CA ASN A 283 2.48 -8.76 1.23
C ASN A 283 3.71 -9.10 0.37
N ASP A 284 4.60 -8.10 0.22
CA ASP A 284 5.94 -8.26 -0.36
C ASP A 284 5.96 -8.66 -1.85
N GLN A 285 4.90 -8.38 -2.62
CA GLN A 285 4.90 -8.48 -4.09
C GLN A 285 4.43 -7.18 -4.71
N VAL A 286 5.27 -6.59 -5.57
CA VAL A 286 5.06 -5.26 -6.15
C VAL A 286 3.76 -5.19 -6.94
N LEU A 287 3.37 -6.27 -7.63
CA LEU A 287 2.10 -6.33 -8.34
C LEU A 287 0.90 -6.19 -7.41
N PHE A 288 0.90 -6.89 -6.28
CA PHE A 288 -0.20 -6.84 -5.33
C PHE A 288 -0.26 -5.48 -4.64
N ASP A 289 0.88 -4.88 -4.29
CA ASP A 289 0.93 -3.50 -3.79
C ASP A 289 0.39 -2.49 -4.80
N CYS A 290 0.73 -2.64 -6.08
CA CYS A 290 0.21 -1.82 -7.17
C CYS A 290 -1.32 -1.95 -7.31
N GLN A 291 -1.85 -3.19 -7.25
CA GLN A 291 -3.29 -3.45 -7.27
C GLN A 291 -4.02 -2.90 -6.04
N ARG A 292 -3.43 -3.03 -4.85
CA ARG A 292 -3.96 -2.44 -3.61
C ARG A 292 -4.01 -0.92 -3.70
N ALA A 293 -2.93 -0.30 -4.20
CA ALA A 293 -2.86 1.14 -4.43
C ALA A 293 -3.93 1.63 -5.41
N ARG A 294 -4.21 0.88 -6.49
CA ARG A 294 -5.33 1.16 -7.41
C ARG A 294 -6.67 1.21 -6.69
N LEU A 295 -6.99 0.18 -5.90
CA LEU A 295 -8.26 0.13 -5.16
C LEU A 295 -8.37 1.28 -4.14
N LEU A 296 -7.26 1.66 -3.51
CA LEU A 296 -7.25 2.84 -2.63
C LEU A 296 -7.48 4.15 -3.40
N CYS A 297 -7.05 4.25 -4.66
CA CYS A 297 -7.43 5.39 -5.50
C CYS A 297 -8.95 5.43 -5.73
N ASP A 298 -9.59 4.28 -6.00
CA ASP A 298 -11.05 4.21 -6.16
C ASP A 298 -11.80 4.61 -4.88
N VAL A 299 -11.29 4.17 -3.73
CA VAL A 299 -11.81 4.56 -2.42
C VAL A 299 -11.71 6.08 -2.24
N LEU A 300 -10.56 6.69 -2.56
CA LEU A 300 -10.40 8.14 -2.45
C LEU A 300 -11.39 8.86 -3.36
N ASP A 301 -11.49 8.45 -4.63
CA ASP A 301 -12.40 9.07 -5.59
C ASP A 301 -13.86 9.00 -5.11
N HIS A 302 -14.26 7.86 -4.55
CA HIS A 302 -15.57 7.68 -3.96
C HIS A 302 -15.80 8.60 -2.75
N LEU A 303 -14.87 8.62 -1.79
CA LEU A 303 -15.01 9.42 -0.56
C LEU A 303 -14.89 10.93 -0.81
N HIS A 304 -14.16 11.31 -1.86
CA HIS A 304 -14.03 12.70 -2.30
C HIS A 304 -15.27 13.18 -3.06
N SER A 305 -15.84 12.33 -3.94
CA SER A 305 -16.97 12.68 -4.82
C SER A 305 -18.34 12.47 -4.20
N SER A 306 -18.54 11.42 -3.39
CA SER A 306 -19.86 11.01 -2.89
C SER A 306 -20.53 12.06 -2.01
N TRP A 307 -19.79 12.99 -1.42
CA TRP A 307 -20.36 14.05 -0.63
C TRP A 307 -21.06 15.15 -1.44
N ALA A 308 -20.71 15.32 -2.73
CA ALA A 308 -21.43 16.24 -3.61
C ALA A 308 -22.82 15.71 -3.99
N ASN A 309 -22.99 14.38 -4.06
CA ASN A 309 -24.23 13.73 -4.49
C ASN A 309 -25.11 13.23 -3.31
N LYS A 310 -24.54 12.97 -2.12
CA LYS A 310 -25.27 12.50 -0.94
C LYS A 310 -26.23 13.52 -0.31
N GLN A 311 -26.18 14.81 -0.68
CA GLN A 311 -27.22 15.76 -0.30
C GLN A 311 -28.59 15.48 -0.97
N GLN A 312 -28.68 14.53 -1.91
CA GLN A 312 -29.92 14.26 -2.66
C GLN A 312 -30.55 12.87 -2.44
N SER A 313 -29.92 11.92 -1.74
CA SER A 313 -30.48 10.56 -1.61
C SER A 313 -30.20 9.88 -0.25
N ASN A 314 -31.27 9.61 0.49
CA ASN A 314 -31.29 9.00 1.83
C ASN A 314 -31.10 7.47 1.87
N LEU A 315 -30.27 6.89 0.99
CA LEU A 315 -30.00 5.44 0.99
C LEU A 315 -28.50 5.16 1.06
N LEU A 316 -28.04 4.88 2.28
CA LEU A 316 -26.69 4.46 2.62
C LEU A 316 -26.54 2.94 2.34
N LEU A 317 -26.03 2.59 1.15
CA LEU A 317 -25.32 1.34 0.98
C LEU A 317 -23.82 1.63 1.09
N CYS A 318 -23.15 0.90 1.99
CA CYS A 318 -21.73 1.05 2.24
C CYS A 318 -20.96 0.68 0.95
N PRO A 319 -20.00 1.50 0.48
CA PRO A 319 -19.29 1.24 -0.78
C PRO A 319 -18.56 -0.11 -0.82
N MET A 320 -18.28 -0.69 0.35
CA MET A 320 -17.50 -1.91 0.51
C MET A 320 -18.12 -3.15 -0.15
N GLU A 321 -19.44 -3.18 -0.36
CA GLU A 321 -20.08 -4.30 -1.07
C GLU A 321 -19.80 -4.29 -2.58
N LYS A 322 -19.52 -3.12 -3.18
CA LYS A 322 -19.25 -3.00 -4.62
C LYS A 322 -17.82 -3.39 -5.01
N PHE A 323 -16.89 -3.40 -4.06
CA PHE A 323 -15.48 -3.71 -4.32
C PHE A 323 -15.15 -5.20 -4.13
N GLY A 324 -16.13 -6.03 -3.77
CA GLY A 324 -15.98 -7.48 -3.57
C GLY A 324 -16.14 -8.34 -4.82
N HIS A 325 -15.82 -7.84 -6.02
CA HIS A 325 -15.85 -8.67 -7.23
C HIS A 325 -14.54 -9.44 -7.41
N HIS A 326 -14.69 -10.76 -7.65
CA HIS A 326 -13.64 -11.69 -8.01
C HIS A 326 -12.66 -11.09 -9.02
N VAL A 327 -11.39 -11.01 -8.64
CA VAL A 327 -10.29 -10.96 -9.62
C VAL A 327 -10.20 -12.38 -10.19
N GLU A 328 -10.85 -12.63 -11.33
CA GLU A 328 -10.50 -13.80 -12.12
C GLU A 328 -9.03 -13.65 -12.52
N GLN A 329 -8.16 -14.46 -11.91
CA GLN A 329 -6.82 -14.68 -12.41
C GLN A 329 -6.96 -15.42 -13.73
N GLU A 330 -7.23 -14.71 -14.82
CA GLU A 330 -7.05 -15.26 -16.16
C GLU A 330 -5.57 -15.65 -16.29
N ASN A 331 -5.34 -16.92 -16.62
CA ASN A 331 -4.02 -17.51 -16.77
C ASN A 331 -3.16 -16.64 -17.70
N LEU A 332 -2.10 -16.05 -17.14
CA LEU A 332 -1.06 -15.29 -17.84
C LEU A 332 -0.14 -16.20 -18.71
N THR A 333 -0.68 -17.21 -19.38
CA THR A 333 0.03 -18.00 -20.39
C THR A 333 -0.25 -17.42 -21.77
N GLY A 334 0.15 -16.17 -21.99
CA GLY A 334 0.15 -15.53 -23.30
C GLY A 334 1.24 -16.14 -24.18
N VAL A 335 0.91 -17.21 -24.91
CA VAL A 335 1.71 -17.69 -26.04
C VAL A 335 1.55 -16.69 -27.18
N TYR A 336 2.58 -15.89 -27.43
CA TYR A 336 2.64 -15.00 -28.60
C TYR A 336 2.69 -15.85 -29.88
N LYS A 337 1.60 -15.85 -30.65
CA LYS A 337 1.65 -16.22 -32.07
C LYS A 337 2.24 -15.03 -32.84
N VAL A 338 3.46 -15.21 -33.34
CA VAL A 338 3.99 -14.40 -34.44
C VAL A 338 3.10 -14.67 -35.65
N VAL A 339 2.41 -13.63 -36.12
CA VAL A 339 1.77 -13.64 -37.43
C VAL A 339 2.82 -13.08 -38.39
N GLU A 340 3.31 -13.94 -39.28
CA GLU A 340 4.15 -13.55 -40.42
C GLU A 340 3.39 -12.70 -41.45
#